data_AF-A0A813IZQ0-F1
#
_entry.id   AF-A0A813IZQ0-F1
#
_cell.length_a   1.000
_cell.length_b   1.000
_cell.length_c   1.000
_cell.angle_alpha   90.00
_cell.angle_beta   90.00
_cell.angle_gamma   90.00
#
_symmetry.space_group_name_H-M   'P 1'
#
loop_
_entity.id
_entity.type
_entity.pdbx_description
1 polymer ?
#
loop_
_entity_poly.entity_id
_entity_poly.type
_entity_poly.pdbx_seq_one_letter_code
_entity_poly.pdbx_strand_id
1 'polypeptide(L)'
;MGTVLIAMGGYGTFLGWQTRFGNGATLYPLTLGKTAAEMHPVLMGGALFLFFLGGQGGLILLATQGQPILQSAHSSTAVLGLGLMAIQASLGLTMGNAPEKRTVHAFLGTGIMVLLSVHMYFGLNLGNSF
;
A
#
# COMPACT_ATOMS: atom_id res chain seq x y z
N MET A 1 -1.27 10.96 -4.04
CA MET A 1 -1.69 9.58 -4.34
C MET A 1 -2.82 9.05 -3.44
N GLY A 2 -3.64 9.92 -2.83
CA GLY A 2 -4.71 9.49 -1.89
C GLY A 2 -5.76 8.58 -2.53
N THR A 3 -6.16 8.84 -3.77
CA THR A 3 -7.12 8.00 -4.50
C THR A 3 -6.65 6.56 -4.65
N VAL A 4 -5.37 6.33 -4.96
CA VAL A 4 -4.79 4.97 -5.04
C VAL A 4 -4.81 4.30 -3.68
N LEU A 5 -4.47 5.01 -2.61
CA LEU A 5 -4.51 4.48 -1.25
C LEU A 5 -5.92 4.04 -0.85
N ILE A 6 -6.93 4.86 -1.11
CA ILE A 6 -8.30 4.57 -0.72
C ILE A 6 -8.89 3.47 -1.62
N ALA A 7 -8.82 3.65 -2.94
CA ALA A 7 -9.47 2.75 -3.88
C ALA A 7 -8.76 1.40 -3.97
N MET A 8 -7.44 1.37 -4.13
CA MET A 8 -6.70 0.12 -4.33
C MET A 8 -6.19 -0.44 -3.00
N GLY A 9 -5.58 0.40 -2.16
CA GLY A 9 -5.07 -0.01 -0.85
C GLY A 9 -6.21 -0.41 0.10
N GLY A 10 -7.23 0.45 0.25
CA GLY A 10 -8.38 0.21 1.11
C GLY A 10 -9.19 -1.01 0.66
N TYR A 11 -9.61 -1.03 -0.61
CA TYR A 11 -10.40 -2.14 -1.13
C TYR A 11 -9.60 -3.44 -1.22
N GLY A 12 -8.34 -3.37 -1.67
CA GLY A 12 -7.42 -4.52 -1.67
C GLY A 12 -7.24 -5.11 -0.27
N THR A 13 -7.08 -4.27 0.75
CA THR A 13 -6.97 -4.73 2.16
C THR A 13 -8.24 -5.40 2.64
N PHE A 14 -9.41 -4.84 2.33
CA PHE A 14 -10.71 -5.47 2.62
C PHE A 14 -10.78 -6.88 2.02
N LEU A 15 -10.46 -7.04 0.73
CA LEU A 15 -10.48 -8.35 0.05
C LEU A 15 -9.46 -9.34 0.64
N GLY A 16 -8.30 -8.85 1.09
CA GLY A 16 -7.30 -9.66 1.79
C GLY A 16 -7.84 -10.24 3.09
N TRP A 17 -8.55 -9.44 3.89
CA TRP A 17 -9.21 -9.90 5.10
C TRP A 17 -10.38 -10.85 4.81
N GLN A 18 -11.18 -10.60 3.77
CA GLN A 18 -12.21 -11.54 3.33
C GLN A 18 -11.63 -12.90 2.96
N THR A 19 -10.50 -12.90 2.26
CA THR A 19 -9.76 -14.13 1.95
C THR A 19 -9.32 -14.87 3.21
N ARG A 20 -8.83 -14.14 4.23
CA ARG A 20 -8.46 -14.73 5.52
C ARG A 20 -9.65 -15.30 6.29
N PHE A 21 -10.82 -14.68 6.21
CA PHE A 21 -12.05 -15.15 6.85
C PHE A 21 -12.72 -16.34 6.14
N GLY A 22 -12.12 -16.87 5.07
CA GLY A 22 -12.66 -17.99 4.32
C GLY A 22 -13.53 -17.60 3.13
N ASN A 23 -13.73 -16.30 2.88
CA ASN A 23 -14.52 -15.76 1.76
C ASN A 23 -13.66 -15.54 0.50
N GLY A 24 -12.57 -16.30 0.34
CA GLY A 24 -11.61 -16.11 -0.74
C GLY A 24 -12.19 -16.36 -2.13
N ALA A 25 -13.12 -17.29 -2.26
CA ALA A 25 -13.81 -17.63 -3.51
C ALA A 25 -15.01 -16.70 -3.82
N THR A 26 -15.36 -15.80 -2.90
CA THR A 26 -16.52 -14.91 -3.06
C THR A 26 -16.23 -13.82 -4.09
N LEU A 27 -17.21 -13.56 -4.95
CA LEU A 27 -17.24 -12.41 -5.86
C LEU A 27 -17.84 -11.21 -5.12
N TYR A 28 -17.04 -10.18 -4.88
CA TYR A 28 -17.50 -8.91 -4.32
C TYR A 28 -17.74 -7.88 -5.44
N PRO A 29 -18.47 -6.78 -5.18
CA PRO A 29 -18.58 -5.67 -6.13
C PRO A 29 -17.21 -5.15 -6.58
N LEU A 30 -17.10 -4.48 -7.72
CA LEU A 30 -15.83 -3.84 -8.17
C LEU A 30 -14.63 -4.80 -8.36
N THR A 31 -14.83 -6.13 -8.36
CA THR A 31 -13.76 -7.11 -8.65
C THR A 31 -13.70 -7.54 -10.11
N LEU A 32 -14.51 -6.95 -10.99
CA LEU A 32 -14.50 -7.25 -12.44
C LEU A 32 -14.58 -8.75 -12.75
N GLY A 33 -15.36 -9.50 -11.96
CA GLY A 33 -15.53 -10.95 -12.11
C GLY A 33 -14.45 -11.82 -11.48
N LYS A 34 -13.44 -11.24 -10.82
CA LYS A 34 -12.43 -11.98 -10.04
C LYS A 34 -12.91 -12.23 -8.61
N THR A 35 -12.49 -13.35 -8.03
CA THR A 35 -12.72 -13.66 -6.62
C THR A 35 -11.92 -12.73 -5.70
N ALA A 36 -12.27 -12.67 -4.41
CA ALA A 36 -11.52 -11.88 -3.43
C ALA A 36 -10.03 -12.25 -3.39
N ALA A 37 -9.71 -13.55 -3.43
CA ALA A 37 -8.35 -14.06 -3.40
C ALA A 37 -7.54 -13.70 -4.66
N GLU A 38 -8.21 -13.62 -5.83
CA GLU A 38 -7.57 -13.23 -7.09
C GLU A 38 -7.41 -11.71 -7.22
N MET A 39 -8.38 -10.93 -6.76
CA MET A 39 -8.36 -9.48 -6.92
C MET A 39 -7.48 -8.77 -5.89
N HIS A 40 -7.37 -9.30 -4.66
CA HIS A 40 -6.46 -8.76 -3.63
C HIS A 40 -5.03 -8.49 -4.14
N PRO A 41 -4.29 -9.48 -4.70
CA PRO A 41 -2.92 -9.25 -5.16
C PRO A 41 -2.84 -8.31 -6.37
N VAL A 42 -3.87 -8.27 -7.22
CA VAL A 42 -3.94 -7.34 -8.37
C VAL A 42 -4.01 -5.90 -7.88
N LEU A 43 -4.92 -5.60 -6.95
CA LEU A 43 -5.06 -4.26 -6.40
C LEU A 43 -3.83 -3.85 -5.58
N MET A 44 -3.30 -4.73 -4.73
CA MET A 44 -2.13 -4.39 -3.90
C MET A 44 -0.85 -4.23 -4.73
N GLY A 45 -0.65 -5.08 -5.74
CA GLY A 45 0.47 -4.95 -6.68
C GLY A 45 0.37 -3.68 -7.53
N GLY A 46 -0.82 -3.37 -8.04
CA GLY A 46 -1.07 -2.12 -8.75
C GLY A 46 -0.88 -0.88 -7.87
N ALA A 47 -1.28 -0.94 -6.60
CA ALA A 47 -1.07 0.14 -5.64
C ALA A 47 0.43 0.38 -5.40
N LEU A 48 1.20 -0.69 -5.13
CA LEU A 48 2.65 -0.62 -4.99
C LEU A 48 3.31 0.02 -6.23
N PHE A 49 2.95 -0.46 -7.42
CA PHE A 49 3.49 0.06 -8.67
C PHE A 49 3.19 1.55 -8.86
N LEU A 50 1.94 1.97 -8.67
CA LEU A 50 1.55 3.37 -8.83
C LEU A 50 2.16 4.27 -7.75
N PHE A 51 2.26 3.82 -6.50
CA PHE A 51 2.96 4.57 -5.46
C PHE A 51 4.45 4.74 -5.77
N PHE A 52 5.10 3.69 -6.28
CA PHE A 52 6.51 3.77 -6.67
C PHE A 52 6.72 4.82 -7.77
N LEU A 53 5.88 4.82 -8.81
CA LEU A 53 5.97 5.82 -9.89
C LEU A 53 5.60 7.24 -9.41
N GLY A 54 4.53 7.35 -8.63
CA GLY A 54 4.05 8.64 -8.14
C GLY A 54 5.01 9.32 -7.15
N GLY A 55 5.77 8.54 -6.38
CA GLY A 55 6.75 9.05 -5.43
C GLY A 55 7.96 9.75 -6.08
N GLN A 56 8.31 9.39 -7.32
CA GLN A 56 9.51 9.92 -7.99
C GLN A 56 9.46 11.44 -8.18
N GLY A 57 8.29 11.99 -8.53
CA GLY A 57 8.13 13.42 -8.79
C GLY A 57 8.50 14.30 -7.59
N GLY A 58 8.12 13.88 -6.38
CA GLY A 58 8.48 14.60 -5.15
C GLY A 58 9.97 14.56 -4.85
N LEU A 59 10.62 13.41 -5.06
CA LEU A 59 12.07 13.26 -4.85
C LEU A 59 12.87 14.11 -5.85
N ILE A 60 12.47 14.10 -7.12
CA ILE A 60 13.10 14.90 -8.17
C ILE A 60 12.94 16.39 -7.88
N LEU A 61 11.75 16.85 -7.48
CA LEU A 61 11.50 18.24 -7.13
C LEU A 61 12.39 18.71 -5.97
N LEU A 62 12.52 17.92 -4.90
CA LEU A 62 13.42 18.23 -3.80
C LEU A 62 14.87 18.32 -4.27
N ALA A 63 15.31 17.38 -5.11
CA ALA A 63 16.67 17.36 -5.65
C ALA A 63 16.97 18.58 -6.52
N THR A 64 16.05 18.98 -7.40
CA THR A 64 16.25 20.15 -8.29
C THR A 64 16.22 21.48 -7.53
N GLN A 65 15.53 21.53 -6.38
CA GLN A 65 15.51 22.69 -5.48
C GLN A 65 16.67 22.70 -4.46
N GLY A 66 17.59 21.72 -4.51
CA GLY A 66 18.68 21.59 -3.55
C GLY A 66 18.21 21.29 -2.12
N GLN A 67 16.99 20.79 -1.96
CA GLN A 67 16.39 20.49 -0.66
C GLN A 67 16.77 19.08 -0.19
N PRO A 68 16.93 18.86 1.13
CA PRO A 68 17.15 17.53 1.67
C PRO A 68 15.96 16.58 1.40
N ILE A 69 16.23 15.43 0.78
CA ILE A 69 15.19 14.53 0.25
C ILE A 69 14.37 13.80 1.35
N LEU A 70 14.98 13.46 2.49
CA LEU A 70 14.36 12.63 3.55
C LEU A 70 14.11 13.35 4.88
N GLN A 71 14.20 14.69 4.89
CA GLN A 71 14.02 15.46 6.13
C GLN A 71 12.54 15.63 6.51
N SER A 72 11.63 15.67 5.53
CA SER A 72 10.21 15.86 5.83
C SER A 72 9.57 14.55 6.31
N ALA A 73 8.60 14.66 7.22
CA ALA A 73 7.81 13.50 7.66
C ALA A 73 7.08 12.82 6.48
N HIS A 74 6.66 13.58 5.47
CA HIS A 74 6.03 13.02 4.27
C HIS A 74 7.00 12.16 3.46
N SER A 75 8.20 12.67 3.17
CA SER A 75 9.18 11.96 2.35
C SER A 75 9.82 10.76 3.06
N SER A 76 10.09 10.85 4.37
CA SER A 76 10.62 9.72 5.13
C SER A 76 9.60 8.58 5.27
N THR A 77 8.35 8.90 5.58
CA THR A 77 7.27 7.89 5.64
C THR A 77 6.94 7.28 4.27
N ALA A 78 7.17 8.01 3.17
CA ALA A 78 7.02 7.47 1.81
C ALA A 78 7.99 6.31 1.56
N VAL A 79 9.28 6.51 1.88
CA VAL A 79 10.32 5.50 1.69
C VAL A 79 10.07 4.29 2.58
N LEU A 80 9.72 4.52 3.86
CA LEU A 80 9.37 3.44 4.76
C LEU A 80 8.14 2.66 4.27
N GLY A 81 7.09 3.36 3.82
CA GLY A 81 5.87 2.76 3.30
C GLY A 81 6.13 1.89 2.06
N LEU A 82 6.87 2.41 1.07
CA LEU A 82 7.23 1.67 -0.14
C LEU A 82 8.10 0.45 0.17
N GLY A 83 9.10 0.59 1.05
CA GLY A 83 9.95 -0.52 1.47
C GLY A 83 9.16 -1.63 2.15
N LEU A 84 8.28 -1.27 3.09
CA LEU A 84 7.41 -2.24 3.77
C LEU A 84 6.39 -2.88 2.81
N MET A 85 5.83 -2.12 1.86
CA MET A 85 4.95 -2.69 0.84
C MET A 85 5.67 -3.69 -0.07
N ALA A 86 6.93 -3.42 -0.43
CA ALA A 86 7.74 -4.38 -1.19
C ALA A 86 7.96 -5.68 -0.40
N ILE A 87 8.33 -5.57 0.88
CA ILE A 87 8.47 -6.73 1.79
C ILE A 87 7.13 -7.49 1.91
N GLN A 88 6.02 -6.77 2.07
CA GLN A 88 4.68 -7.34 2.16
C GLN A 88 4.27 -8.09 0.89
N ALA A 89 4.61 -7.55 -0.29
CA ALA A 89 4.39 -8.22 -1.57
C ALA A 89 5.22 -9.49 -1.69
N SER A 90 6.52 -9.44 -1.35
CA SER A 90 7.38 -10.63 -1.30
C SER A 90 6.87 -11.69 -0.33
N LEU A 91 6.36 -11.29 0.84
CA LEU A 91 5.74 -12.21 1.79
C LEU A 91 4.48 -12.84 1.20
N GLY A 92 3.63 -12.07 0.51
CA GLY A 92 2.44 -12.59 -0.18
C GLY A 92 2.76 -13.66 -1.22
N LEU A 93 3.87 -13.51 -1.96
CA LEU A 93 4.34 -14.46 -2.95
C LEU A 93 4.96 -15.74 -2.35
N THR A 94 5.52 -15.66 -1.14
CA THR A 94 6.34 -16.73 -0.55
C THR A 94 5.71 -17.42 0.66
N MET A 95 4.58 -16.92 1.18
CA MET A 95 3.95 -17.44 2.39
C MET A 95 3.34 -18.84 2.24
N GLY A 96 2.89 -19.21 1.03
CA GLY A 96 2.18 -20.47 0.78
C GLY A 96 0.99 -20.68 1.73
N ASN A 97 0.88 -21.90 2.27
CA ASN A 97 -0.18 -22.26 3.21
C ASN A 97 0.25 -22.19 4.69
N ALA A 98 1.45 -21.68 5.00
CA ALA A 98 1.94 -21.59 6.37
C ALA A 98 1.09 -20.62 7.21
N PRO A 99 0.37 -21.08 8.25
CA PRO A 99 -0.56 -20.26 9.03
C PRO A 99 0.11 -19.04 9.69
N GLU A 100 1.35 -19.19 10.15
CA GLU A 100 2.12 -18.14 10.82
C GLU A 100 2.46 -17.04 9.82
N LYS A 101 2.98 -17.40 8.63
CA LYS A 101 3.34 -16.43 7.58
C LYS A 101 2.11 -15.67 7.07
N ARG A 102 0.97 -16.33 6.93
CA ARG A 102 -0.30 -15.69 6.55
C ARG A 102 -0.82 -14.74 7.62
N THR A 103 -0.55 -15.04 8.89
CA THR A 103 -0.86 -14.15 10.02
C THR A 103 0.05 -12.93 10.03
N VAL A 104 1.36 -13.12 9.84
CA VAL A 104 2.31 -12.00 9.67
C VAL A 104 1.88 -11.12 8.50
N HIS A 105 1.55 -11.71 7.34
CA HIS A 105 1.09 -10.96 6.17
C HIS A 105 -0.15 -10.11 6.48
N ALA A 106 -1.17 -10.66 7.13
CA ALA A 106 -2.39 -9.91 7.42
C ALA A 106 -2.16 -8.72 8.36
N PHE A 107 -1.41 -8.92 9.44
CA PHE A 107 -1.17 -7.86 10.43
C PHE A 107 -0.12 -6.84 9.97
N LEU A 108 0.95 -7.29 9.30
CA LEU A 108 1.92 -6.38 8.68
C LEU A 108 1.23 -5.50 7.63
N GLY A 109 0.41 -6.09 6.75
CA GLY A 109 -0.39 -5.35 5.76
C GLY A 109 -1.30 -4.31 6.41
N THR A 110 -1.96 -4.65 7.51
CA THR A 110 -2.81 -3.70 8.26
C THR A 110 -1.99 -2.55 8.86
N GLY A 111 -0.82 -2.85 9.44
CA GLY A 111 0.10 -1.82 9.94
C GLY A 111 0.61 -0.89 8.84
N ILE A 112 0.89 -1.43 7.65
CA ILE A 112 1.27 -0.64 6.47
C ILE A 112 0.13 0.31 6.06
N MET A 113 -1.12 -0.15 6.09
CA MET A 113 -2.26 0.73 5.77
C MET A 113 -2.41 1.89 6.76
N VAL A 114 -2.13 1.65 8.05
CA VAL A 114 -2.07 2.73 9.05
C VAL A 114 -0.94 3.71 8.73
N LEU A 115 0.27 3.20 8.47
CA LEU A 115 1.42 4.02 8.09
C LEU A 115 1.14 4.87 6.84
N LEU A 116 0.56 4.28 5.80
CA LEU A 116 0.23 4.99 4.56
C LEU A 116 -0.87 6.04 4.76
N SER A 117 -1.79 5.81 5.70
CA SER A 117 -2.79 6.82 6.09
C SER A 117 -2.14 8.00 6.81
N VAL A 118 -1.16 7.74 7.68
CA VAL A 118 -0.33 8.79 8.31
C VAL A 118 0.53 9.53 7.28
N HIS A 119 1.13 8.81 6.33
CA HIS A 119 1.87 9.40 5.22
C HIS A 119 1.00 10.32 4.36
N MET A 120 -0.24 9.92 4.07
CA MET A 120 -1.22 10.74 3.36
C MET A 120 -1.55 12.02 4.15
N TYR A 121 -1.75 11.91 5.46
CA TYR A 121 -1.94 13.08 6.33
C TYR A 121 -0.76 14.06 6.23
N PHE A 122 0.48 13.58 6.31
CA PHE A 122 1.66 14.43 6.13
C PHE A 122 1.74 15.06 4.74
N GLY A 123 1.28 14.36 3.70
CA GLY A 123 1.22 14.91 2.34
C GLY A 123 0.21 16.04 2.20
N LEU A 124 -0.97 15.90 2.80
CA LEU A 124 -1.96 16.97 2.85
C LEU A 124 -1.44 18.18 3.64
N ASN A 125 -0.80 17.95 4.79
CA ASN A 125 -0.23 19.02 5.60
C ASN A 125 0.88 19.78 4.87
N LEU A 126 1.78 19.05 4.19
CA LEU A 126 2.83 19.65 3.37
C LEU A 126 2.25 20.47 2.21
N GLY A 127 1.22 19.96 1.53
CA GLY A 127 0.57 20.67 0.44
C GLY A 127 -0.13 21.97 0.88
N ASN A 128 -0.66 22.00 2.10
CA ASN A 128 -1.28 23.20 2.69
C ASN A 128 -0.26 24.21 3.24
N SER A 129 1.04 23.88 3.24
CA SER A 129 2.11 24.77 3.73
C SER A 129 2.69 25.66 2.62
N PHE A 130 2.16 25.55 1.39
CA PHE A 130 2.47 26.35 0.21
C PHE A 130 1.20 27.05 -0.30
#